data_AF-A0A972UTL0-F1
#
_entry.id   AF-A0A972UTL0-F1
#
_cell.length_a   1.000
_cell.length_b   1.000
_cell.length_c   1.000
_cell.angle_alpha   90.00
_cell.angle_beta   90.00
_cell.angle_gamma   90.00
#
_symmetry.space_group_name_H-M   'P 1'
#
loop_
_entity.id
_entity.type
_entity.pdbx_description
1 polymer ?
#
loop_
_entity_poly.entity_id
_entity_poly.type
_entity_poly.pdbx_seq_one_letter_code
_entity_poly.pdbx_strand_id
1 'polypeptide(L)'
;MLDNIDDRSSIDLAEIQIDDVAEDILQIIRTNQAFFASKVFGAQGFGSPEEYDKLVLEDDNGSRTFEYFNKGISYMMSTNKKDRPIFQVFTHFMLLQHKGNV
;
A
#
# COMPACT_ATOMS: atom_id res chain seq x y z
N MET A 1 12.95 -22.80 -17.67
CA MET A 1 12.89 -21.53 -16.90
C MET A 1 11.57 -21.53 -16.16
N LEU A 2 11.54 -22.26 -15.05
CA LEU A 2 10.49 -22.20 -14.04
C LEU A 2 11.26 -21.83 -12.76
N ASP A 3 10.62 -21.02 -11.92
CA ASP A 3 11.06 -20.55 -10.59
C ASP A 3 11.19 -19.02 -10.52
N ASN A 4 10.08 -18.34 -10.78
CA ASN A 4 9.76 -17.07 -10.13
C ASN A 4 8.33 -17.19 -9.56
N ILE A 5 8.01 -18.36 -8.99
CA ILE A 5 6.79 -18.52 -8.20
C ILE A 5 7.06 -17.85 -6.86
N ASP A 6 6.73 -16.57 -6.84
CA ASP A 6 6.04 -15.94 -5.71
C ASP A 6 6.82 -15.84 -4.39
N ASP A 7 7.97 -15.19 -4.43
CA ASP A 7 8.61 -14.60 -3.23
C ASP A 7 7.74 -13.47 -2.61
N ARG A 8 6.52 -13.24 -3.12
CA ARG A 8 5.49 -12.38 -2.51
C ARG A 8 4.64 -13.13 -1.48
N SER A 9 4.76 -14.45 -1.41
CA SER A 9 4.09 -15.31 -0.44
C SER A 9 4.86 -15.42 0.88
N SER A 10 6.16 -15.06 0.89
CA SER A 10 7.08 -15.08 2.03
C SER A 10 7.19 -13.73 2.76
N ILE A 11 6.59 -12.65 2.22
CA ILE A 11 6.66 -11.31 2.80
C ILE A 11 5.60 -11.19 3.90
N ASP A 12 6.08 -10.92 5.12
CA ASP A 12 5.23 -10.66 6.28
C ASP A 12 4.23 -9.55 5.94
N LEU A 13 2.95 -9.91 6.06
CA LEU A 13 1.86 -8.99 5.81
C LEU A 13 1.77 -8.05 7.00
N ALA A 14 1.92 -6.75 6.75
CA ALA A 14 1.52 -5.78 7.73
C ALA A 14 -0.02 -5.74 7.77
N GLU A 15 -0.59 -6.51 8.68
CA GLU A 15 -2.00 -6.42 9.02
C GLU A 15 -2.23 -5.14 9.82
N ILE A 16 -3.04 -4.22 9.28
CA ILE A 16 -3.32 -2.94 9.91
C ILE A 16 -4.79 -2.91 10.29
N GLN A 17 -5.05 -2.79 11.59
CA GLN A 17 -6.40 -2.69 12.11
C GLN A 17 -6.99 -1.34 11.68
N ILE A 18 -8.25 -1.35 11.22
CA ILE A 18 -8.91 -0.14 10.73
C ILE A 18 -8.97 0.97 11.80
N ASP A 19 -9.05 0.57 13.07
CA ASP A 19 -9.08 1.47 14.24
C ASP A 19 -7.77 2.25 14.43
N ASP A 20 -6.65 1.75 13.89
CA ASP A 20 -5.35 2.43 13.92
C ASP A 20 -5.18 3.44 12.78
N VAL A 21 -6.09 3.43 11.81
CA VAL A 21 -6.02 4.27 10.61
C VAL A 21 -6.76 5.57 10.85
N ALA A 22 -6.10 6.69 10.56
CA ALA A 22 -6.75 8.00 10.68
C ALA A 22 -7.97 8.12 9.73
N GLU A 23 -9.05 8.76 10.21
CA GLU A 23 -10.32 8.86 9.46
C GLU A 23 -10.16 9.58 8.11
N ASP A 24 -9.24 10.55 8.00
CA ASP A 24 -8.95 11.23 6.74
C ASP A 24 -8.32 10.28 5.70
N ILE A 25 -7.49 9.34 6.15
CA ILE A 25 -6.92 8.27 5.32
C ILE A 25 -8.00 7.27 4.89
N LEU A 26 -8.87 6.86 5.81
CA LEU A 26 -10.02 6.00 5.50
C LEU A 26 -10.94 6.66 4.46
N GLN A 27 -11.20 7.95 4.60
CA GLN A 27 -12.01 8.71 3.66
C GLN A 27 -11.38 8.74 2.26
N ILE A 28 -10.05 8.86 2.15
CA ILE A 28 -9.36 8.77 0.85
C ILE A 28 -9.61 7.40 0.22
N ILE A 29 -9.41 6.31 0.97
CA ILE A 29 -9.61 4.94 0.44
C ILE A 29 -11.05 4.74 -0.01
N ARG A 30 -12.02 5.27 0.75
CA ARG A 30 -13.47 5.14 0.47
C ARG A 30 -13.97 6.01 -0.68
N THR A 31 -13.28 7.06 -1.09
CA THR A 31 -13.81 8.04 -2.07
C THR A 31 -12.95 8.24 -3.29
N ASN A 32 -11.66 7.90 -3.23
CA ASN A 32 -10.77 8.10 -4.36
C ASN A 32 -10.93 6.95 -5.38
N GLN A 33 -11.24 7.32 -6.62
CA GLN A 33 -11.48 6.39 -7.73
C GLN A 33 -10.34 5.38 -7.95
N ALA A 34 -9.09 5.74 -7.63
CA ALA A 34 -7.95 4.84 -7.80
C ALA A 34 -8.06 3.57 -6.95
N PHE A 35 -8.58 3.68 -5.72
CA PHE A 35 -8.81 2.54 -4.81
C PHE A 35 -10.01 1.67 -5.20
N PHE A 36 -10.92 2.20 -6.02
CA PHE A 36 -11.97 1.40 -6.63
C PHE A 36 -11.49 0.70 -7.91
N ALA A 37 -10.64 1.38 -8.68
CA ALA A 37 -10.20 0.91 -9.99
C ALA A 37 -9.06 -0.11 -9.91
N SER A 38 -8.22 -0.03 -8.88
CA SER A 38 -7.05 -0.88 -8.73
C SER A 38 -6.87 -1.38 -7.30
N LYS A 39 -6.29 -2.58 -7.20
CA LYS A 39 -5.74 -3.13 -5.97
C LYS A 39 -4.22 -3.02 -5.90
N VAL A 40 -3.57 -2.69 -7.00
CA VAL A 40 -2.10 -2.66 -7.12
C VAL A 40 -1.66 -1.24 -7.46
N PHE A 41 -0.65 -0.75 -6.75
CA PHE A 41 -0.12 0.59 -6.87
C PHE A 41 1.41 0.60 -6.91
N GLY A 42 1.97 1.72 -7.37
CA GLY A 42 3.40 1.84 -7.64
C GLY A 42 3.78 1.17 -8.96
N ALA A 43 5.07 0.90 -9.13
CA ALA A 43 5.58 0.31 -10.37
C ALA A 43 6.68 -0.70 -10.06
N GLN A 44 6.63 -1.85 -10.74
CA GLN A 44 7.65 -2.88 -10.66
C GLN A 44 8.92 -2.49 -11.42
N GLY A 45 10.06 -3.01 -11.00
CA GLY A 45 11.36 -2.73 -11.61
C GLY A 45 11.89 -1.32 -11.37
N PHE A 46 11.27 -0.57 -10.44
CA PHE A 46 11.74 0.74 -10.01
C PHE A 46 12.51 0.63 -8.69
N GLY A 47 13.83 0.45 -8.76
CA GLY A 47 14.68 0.32 -7.58
C GLY A 47 15.25 -1.09 -7.39
N SER A 48 16.28 -1.20 -6.54
CA SER A 48 16.86 -2.47 -6.14
C SER A 48 17.38 -2.38 -4.70
N PRO A 49 16.94 -3.26 -3.77
CA PRO A 49 15.96 -4.34 -3.98
C PRO A 49 14.55 -3.80 -4.30
N GLU A 50 13.70 -4.64 -4.90
CA GLU A 50 12.31 -4.27 -5.13
C GLU A 50 11.56 -4.24 -3.80
N GLU A 51 10.97 -3.09 -3.45
CA GLU A 51 10.13 -2.97 -2.26
C GLU A 51 8.72 -3.45 -2.61
N TYR A 52 8.14 -4.26 -1.73
CA TYR A 52 6.78 -4.74 -1.87
C TYR A 52 6.08 -4.77 -0.52
N ASP A 53 4.83 -4.33 -0.51
CA ASP A 53 3.98 -4.36 0.67
C ASP A 53 2.55 -4.72 0.31
N LYS A 54 1.89 -5.41 1.24
CA LYS A 54 0.44 -5.63 1.22
C LYS A 54 -0.21 -4.87 2.37
N LEU A 55 -1.36 -4.30 2.09
CA LEU A 55 -2.26 -3.69 3.04
C LEU A 55 -3.57 -4.47 3.02
N VAL A 56 -4.01 -4.95 4.17
CA VAL A 56 -5.36 -5.51 4.34
C VAL A 56 -6.19 -4.51 5.13
N LEU A 57 -7.34 -4.13 4.58
CA LEU A 57 -8.31 -3.26 5.23
C LEU A 57 -9.61 -4.04 5.43
N GLU A 58 -10.02 -4.23 6.67
CA GLU A 58 -11.30 -4.83 7.02
C GLU A 58 -12.28 -3.74 7.44
N ASP A 59 -13.44 -3.67 6.79
CA ASP A 59 -14.55 -2.82 7.19
C ASP A 59 -15.88 -3.59 7.19
N ASP A 60 -16.98 -2.91 7.54
CA ASP A 60 -18.32 -3.51 7.58
C ASP A 60 -18.78 -4.14 6.24
N ASN A 61 -18.11 -3.81 5.12
CA ASN A 61 -18.38 -4.34 3.79
C ASN A 61 -17.41 -5.46 3.38
N GLY A 62 -16.52 -5.90 4.28
CA GLY A 62 -15.60 -7.01 4.10
C GLY A 62 -14.13 -6.59 4.03
N SER A 63 -13.28 -7.57 3.72
CA SER A 63 -11.83 -7.39 3.65
C SER A 63 -11.39 -6.99 2.24
N ARG A 64 -10.55 -5.96 2.14
CA ARG A 64 -9.93 -5.46 0.92
C ARG A 64 -8.42 -5.47 1.06
N THR A 65 -7.75 -6.16 0.14
CA THR A 65 -6.28 -6.19 0.06
C THR A 65 -5.78 -5.28 -1.05
N PHE A 66 -4.80 -4.45 -0.74
CA PHE A 66 -4.06 -3.60 -1.66
C PHE A 66 -2.57 -3.96 -1.64
N GLU A 67 -1.91 -3.82 -2.77
CA GLU A 67 -0.49 -4.12 -2.97
C GLU A 67 0.23 -2.86 -3.44
N TYR A 68 1.46 -2.65 -2.97
CA TYR A 68 2.26 -1.52 -3.36
C TYR A 68 3.71 -1.92 -3.66
N PHE A 69 4.22 -1.46 -4.81
CA PHE A 69 5.60 -1.64 -5.22
C PHE A 69 6.40 -0.35 -5.14
N ASN A 70 7.60 -0.40 -4.57
CA ASN A 70 8.59 0.68 -4.62
C ASN A 70 8.03 2.02 -4.10
N LYS A 71 7.55 2.03 -2.85
CA LYS A 71 6.89 3.17 -2.18
C LYS A 71 7.72 4.43 -2.23
N GLY A 72 8.97 4.34 -1.79
CA GLY A 72 9.86 5.50 -1.72
C GLY A 72 10.15 6.09 -3.11
N ILE A 73 10.43 5.23 -4.09
CA ILE A 73 10.77 5.68 -5.45
C ILE A 73 9.55 6.22 -6.17
N SER A 74 8.40 5.55 -6.05
CA SER A 74 7.13 6.04 -6.60
C SER A 74 6.81 7.42 -6.06
N TYR A 75 7.02 7.65 -4.75
CA TYR A 75 6.81 8.95 -4.11
C TYR A 75 7.73 10.04 -4.67
N MET A 76 9.02 9.74 -4.85
CA MET A 76 9.98 10.70 -5.39
C MET A 76 9.73 11.02 -6.88
N MET A 77 9.29 10.02 -7.66
CA MET A 77 9.16 10.13 -9.11
C MET A 77 7.80 10.68 -9.56
N SER A 78 6.75 10.47 -8.78
CA SER A 78 5.43 11.01 -9.14
C SER A 78 5.30 12.47 -8.73
N THR A 79 5.32 13.35 -9.73
CA THR A 79 4.91 14.76 -9.61
C THR A 79 3.40 14.95 -9.89
N ASN A 80 2.68 13.85 -10.14
CA ASN A 80 1.29 13.89 -10.53
C ASN A 80 0.38 14.09 -9.31
N LYS A 81 -0.36 15.19 -9.28
CA LYS A 81 -1.34 15.49 -8.22
C LYS A 81 -2.38 14.38 -8.01
N LYS A 82 -2.66 13.58 -9.05
CA LYS A 82 -3.63 12.47 -8.97
C LYS A 82 -3.15 11.31 -8.10
N ASP A 83 -1.84 11.12 -7.97
CA ASP A 83 -1.26 10.01 -7.21
C ASP A 83 -1.03 10.39 -5.74
N ARG A 84 -1.06 11.70 -5.42
CA ARG A 84 -0.88 12.22 -4.07
C ARG A 84 -1.74 11.53 -3.00
N PRO A 85 -3.04 11.28 -3.21
CA PRO A 85 -3.85 10.59 -2.21
C PRO A 85 -3.43 9.14 -2.00
N ILE A 86 -2.98 8.46 -3.07
CA ILE A 86 -2.44 7.09 -2.98
C ILE A 86 -1.19 7.12 -2.10
N PHE A 87 -0.28 8.06 -2.33
CA PHE A 87 0.90 8.23 -1.47
C PHE A 87 0.55 8.52 -0.01
N GLN A 88 -0.41 9.39 0.26
CA GLN A 88 -0.82 9.71 1.64
C GLN A 88 -1.26 8.46 2.39
N VAL A 89 -2.04 7.60 1.73
CA VAL A 89 -2.49 6.33 2.28
C VAL A 89 -1.30 5.42 2.60
N PHE A 90 -0.44 5.12 1.62
CA PHE A 90 0.68 4.19 1.85
C PHE A 90 1.76 4.72 2.80
N THR A 91 2.02 6.03 2.82
CA THR A 91 2.93 6.65 3.80
C THR A 91 2.36 6.60 5.21
N HIS A 92 1.05 6.81 5.40
CA HIS A 92 0.42 6.66 6.71
C HIS A 92 0.62 5.24 7.25
N PHE A 93 0.41 4.24 6.40
CA PHE A 93 0.60 2.84 6.77
C PHE A 93 2.06 2.50 7.08
N MET A 94 3.04 3.05 6.36
CA MET A 94 4.45 2.93 6.74
C MET A 94 4.71 3.47 8.15
N LEU A 95 4.13 4.63 8.48
CA LEU A 95 4.29 5.22 9.81
C LEU A 95 3.68 4.35 10.92
N LEU A 96 2.57 3.67 10.64
CA LEU A 96 1.96 2.72 11.59
C LEU A 96 2.83 1.48 11.79
N GLN A 97 3.36 0.89 10.72
CA GLN A 97 4.30 -0.24 10.78
C GLN A 97 5.55 0.11 11.60
N HIS A 98 6.07 1.34 11.48
CA HIS A 98 7.21 1.80 12.28
C HIS A 98 6.89 2.02 13.76
N LYS A 99 5.64 2.33 14.11
CA LYS A 99 5.21 2.51 15.50
C LYS A 99 4.94 1.18 16.23
N GLY A 100 4.59 0.12 15.50
CA GLY A 100 4.40 -1.22 16.05
C GLY A 100 5.69 -2.01 16.30
N ASN A 101 6.83 -1.55 15.76
CA ASN A 101 8.14 -2.21 15.85
C ASN A 101 9.07 -1.59 16.91
N VAL A 102 8.52 -1.08 18.03
CA VAL A 102 9.28 -0.54 19.17
C VAL A 102 8.98 -1.29 20.46
#